data_AF-A0A4D6KFX9-F1
#
_entry.id   AF-A0A4D6KFX9-F1
#
_cell.length_a   1.000
_cell.length_b   1.000
_cell.length_c   1.000
_cell.angle_alpha   90.00
_cell.angle_beta   90.00
_cell.angle_gamma   90.00
#
_symmetry.space_group_name_H-M   'P 1'
#
loop_
_entity.id
_entity.type
_entity.pdbx_description
1 polymer ?
#
loop_
_entity_poly.entity_id
_entity_poly.type
_entity_poly.pdbx_seq_one_letter_code
_entity_poly.pdbx_strand_id
1 'polypeptide(L)'
;MSNEDAQAEAGTPEGQGPVEIDEEMARHMANKREELFEKFEIRDAFPPEVMEEAEARTTDVQAEIADEVDEREDLREMTTWTTDPIDAQDFDDAISVEERDDEYVLWVHIADVTHYVNPDTAMWEEAVERGNTVYLPGYTIHMLPPMLAETVCSLVPNEDRLAHTVEMHLDKDDLGYEEIDIYKSVIRSDARLTYTEAERLLDEPETAEELLEDQRVDLAEKTELIWNLADAMHEQRKEEGSLVLNPARDRAHTIIEECMLKANKAVTHELMWDRGVEAMYRVHPQPSPEEWDEALVEIQELDGVSIPGDAWDDPRKAVNATLEQAPGRQLDKIQWAVMKVMPRAKYMNDPFGGHHALNFEIYGHFTSPIRRLSDLINHWIVYTNDVPEDLIALCDRASDKQKAAETCEREYKQFLEEIGLDPSAVNNRGLEVVDED
;
A
#
# COMPACT_ATOMS: atom_id res chain seq x y z
N MET A 1 31.38 9.05 11.87
CA MET A 1 31.35 7.96 10.90
C MET A 1 32.66 7.20 10.98
N SER A 2 32.63 6.02 11.60
CA SER A 2 33.77 5.12 11.63
C SER A 2 33.96 4.47 10.24
N ASN A 3 35.14 3.90 9.99
CA ASN A 3 35.43 3.22 8.72
C ASN A 3 34.60 1.93 8.54
N GLU A 4 33.98 1.42 9.62
CA GLU A 4 33.09 0.25 9.61
C GLU A 4 31.66 0.65 9.21
N ASP A 5 31.19 1.83 9.64
CA ASP A 5 29.87 2.37 9.24
C ASP A 5 29.80 2.65 7.73
N ALA A 6 30.87 3.22 7.17
CA ALA A 6 30.95 3.52 5.72
C ALA A 6 31.05 2.25 4.84
N GLN A 7 31.52 1.13 5.39
CA GLN A 7 31.54 -0.17 4.69
C GLN A 7 30.21 -0.92 4.80
N ALA A 8 29.47 -0.71 5.90
CA ALA A 8 28.12 -1.22 6.06
C ALA A 8 27.12 -0.50 5.13
N GLU A 9 27.24 0.82 5.02
CA GLU A 9 26.42 1.68 4.15
C GLU A 9 26.65 1.35 2.66
N ALA A 10 27.89 1.14 2.22
CA ALA A 10 28.21 0.74 0.83
C ALA A 10 27.71 -0.67 0.45
N GLY A 11 27.29 -1.48 1.42
CA GLY A 11 26.76 -2.83 1.22
C GLY A 11 25.23 -2.89 1.10
N THR A 12 24.52 -1.80 1.43
CA THR A 12 23.06 -1.73 1.27
C THR A 12 22.70 -1.39 -0.18
N PRO A 13 21.49 -1.73 -0.65
CA PRO A 13 20.98 -1.25 -1.94
C PRO A 13 21.08 0.29 -2.06
N GLU A 14 20.95 1.01 -0.95
CA GLU A 14 20.97 2.48 -0.87
C GLU A 14 22.38 3.09 -1.02
N GLY A 15 23.45 2.36 -0.67
CA GLY A 15 24.83 2.81 -0.83
C GLY A 15 25.50 2.45 -2.16
N GLN A 16 24.81 1.67 -3.01
CA GLN A 16 25.25 1.37 -4.37
C GLN A 16 24.57 2.37 -5.32
N GLY A 17 25.36 3.06 -6.15
CA GLY A 17 24.81 3.98 -7.17
C GLY A 17 23.84 3.30 -8.15
N PRO A 18 23.19 4.07 -9.04
CA PRO A 18 22.20 3.55 -9.97
C PRO A 18 22.78 2.45 -10.87
N VAL A 19 21.90 1.64 -11.44
CA VAL A 19 22.31 0.63 -12.43
C VAL A 19 22.71 1.36 -13.72
N GLU A 20 24.01 1.41 -14.01
CA GLU A 20 24.55 2.02 -15.21
C GLU A 20 24.29 1.14 -16.45
N ILE A 21 23.73 1.74 -17.51
CA ILE A 21 23.48 1.09 -18.80
C ILE A 21 23.94 1.99 -19.96
N ASP A 22 24.29 1.41 -21.10
CA ASP A 22 24.60 2.17 -22.32
C ASP A 22 23.32 2.61 -23.08
N GLU A 23 23.48 3.50 -24.07
CA GLU A 23 22.37 3.97 -24.90
C GLU A 23 21.67 2.85 -25.69
N GLU A 24 22.39 1.80 -26.11
CA GLU A 24 21.82 0.70 -26.88
C GLU A 24 20.87 -0.13 -26.01
N MET A 25 21.29 -0.43 -24.78
CA MET A 25 20.50 -1.09 -23.76
C MET A 25 19.27 -0.28 -23.37
N ALA A 26 19.44 1.04 -23.17
CA ALA A 26 18.32 1.93 -22.85
C ALA A 26 17.23 1.90 -23.96
N ARG A 27 17.66 1.94 -25.24
CA ARG A 27 16.75 1.79 -26.39
C ARG A 27 16.08 0.41 -26.42
N HIS A 28 16.83 -0.66 -26.14
CA HIS A 28 16.29 -2.01 -26.11
C HIS A 28 15.21 -2.17 -25.03
N MET A 29 15.46 -1.64 -23.84
CA MET A 29 14.50 -1.60 -22.73
C MET A 29 13.25 -0.78 -23.07
N ALA A 30 13.41 0.37 -23.73
CA ALA A 30 12.29 1.20 -24.17
C ALA A 30 11.41 0.47 -25.20
N ASN A 31 12.02 -0.15 -26.23
CA ASN A 31 11.29 -0.94 -27.22
C ASN A 31 10.53 -2.11 -26.57
N LYS A 32 11.11 -2.75 -25.55
CA LYS A 32 10.42 -3.83 -24.84
C LYS A 32 9.21 -3.31 -24.07
N ARG A 33 9.32 -2.13 -23.43
CA ARG A 33 8.17 -1.51 -22.75
C ARG A 33 7.04 -1.21 -23.74
N GLU A 34 7.34 -0.61 -24.89
CA GLU A 34 6.35 -0.33 -25.93
C GLU A 34 5.63 -1.60 -26.40
N GLU A 35 6.37 -2.70 -26.65
CA GLU A 35 5.78 -4.00 -27.00
C GLU A 35 4.80 -4.51 -25.92
N LEU A 36 5.21 -4.42 -24.64
CA LEU A 36 4.38 -4.86 -23.52
C LEU A 36 3.15 -3.96 -23.34
N PHE A 37 3.30 -2.66 -23.51
CA PHE A 37 2.19 -1.71 -23.43
C PHE A 37 1.13 -1.98 -24.50
N GLU A 38 1.56 -2.25 -25.73
CA GLU A 38 0.64 -2.65 -26.80
C GLU A 38 -0.04 -4.00 -26.48
N LYS A 39 0.73 -4.99 -26.03
CA LYS A 39 0.23 -6.33 -25.71
C LYS A 39 -0.83 -6.34 -24.60
N PHE A 40 -0.66 -5.49 -23.58
CA PHE A 40 -1.53 -5.43 -22.41
C PHE A 40 -2.49 -4.25 -22.41
N GLU A 41 -2.54 -3.48 -23.51
CA GLU A 41 -3.39 -2.29 -23.66
C GLU A 41 -3.19 -1.28 -22.51
N ILE A 42 -1.92 -1.05 -22.16
CA ILE A 42 -1.49 -0.07 -21.15
C ILE A 42 -1.21 1.25 -21.85
N ARG A 43 -1.83 2.33 -21.38
CA ARG A 43 -1.62 3.69 -21.89
C ARG A 43 -0.55 4.39 -21.07
N ASP A 44 0.54 4.78 -21.70
CA ASP A 44 1.65 5.50 -21.07
C ASP A 44 1.49 7.03 -21.13
N ALA A 45 0.72 7.55 -22.10
CA ALA A 45 0.42 8.98 -22.24
C ALA A 45 -1.01 9.33 -21.80
N PHE A 46 -1.17 10.49 -21.15
CA PHE A 46 -2.47 11.06 -20.80
C PHE A 46 -3.07 11.87 -21.97
N PRO A 47 -4.40 11.84 -22.18
CA PRO A 47 -5.07 12.73 -23.12
C PRO A 47 -4.85 14.21 -22.77
N PRO A 48 -4.79 15.13 -23.77
CA PRO A 48 -4.63 16.57 -23.51
C PRO A 48 -5.68 17.15 -22.57
N GLU A 49 -6.96 16.77 -22.71
CA GLU A 49 -8.02 17.25 -21.82
C GLU A 49 -7.80 16.89 -20.36
N VAL A 50 -7.22 15.71 -20.08
CA VAL A 50 -6.91 15.24 -18.72
C VAL A 50 -5.76 16.06 -18.12
N MET A 51 -4.74 16.37 -18.93
CA MET A 51 -3.63 17.21 -18.48
C MET A 51 -4.05 18.65 -18.24
N GLU A 52 -4.87 19.24 -19.12
CA GLU A 52 -5.42 20.60 -18.92
C GLU A 52 -6.26 20.68 -17.64
N GLU A 53 -7.05 19.65 -17.35
CA GLU A 53 -7.83 19.57 -16.12
C GLU A 53 -6.96 19.45 -14.86
N ALA A 54 -5.94 18.58 -14.89
CA ALA A 54 -4.99 18.43 -13.79
C ALA A 54 -4.23 19.73 -13.51
N GLU A 55 -3.73 20.41 -14.55
CA GLU A 55 -3.04 21.70 -14.42
C GLU A 55 -3.94 22.74 -13.72
N ALA A 56 -5.22 22.80 -14.10
CA ALA A 56 -6.16 23.72 -13.48
C ALA A 56 -6.37 23.43 -11.99
N ARG A 57 -6.45 22.15 -11.59
CA ARG A 57 -6.64 21.73 -10.18
C ARG A 57 -5.41 21.96 -9.29
N THR A 58 -4.22 22.02 -9.87
CA THR A 58 -3.00 22.30 -9.09
C THR A 58 -2.72 23.78 -8.86
N THR A 59 -3.59 24.67 -9.35
CA THR A 59 -3.42 26.12 -9.20
C THR A 59 -4.08 26.62 -7.91
N ASP A 60 -3.29 27.31 -7.07
CA ASP A 60 -3.77 27.97 -5.82
C ASP A 60 -4.39 26.99 -4.78
N VAL A 61 -3.80 25.80 -4.68
CA VAL A 61 -4.23 24.69 -3.79
C VAL A 61 -4.54 25.16 -2.36
N GLN A 62 -3.71 26.01 -1.79
CA GLN A 62 -3.89 26.48 -0.42
C GLN A 62 -5.12 27.40 -0.26
N ALA A 63 -5.51 28.13 -1.30
CA ALA A 63 -6.74 28.90 -1.28
C ALA A 63 -7.97 27.98 -1.37
N GLU A 64 -7.93 26.95 -2.23
CA GLU A 64 -9.00 25.94 -2.30
C GLU A 64 -9.17 25.22 -0.96
N ILE A 65 -8.07 24.81 -0.32
CA ILE A 65 -8.13 24.19 1.01
C ILE A 65 -8.73 25.14 2.05
N ALA A 66 -8.32 26.42 2.04
CA ALA A 66 -8.85 27.42 2.97
C ALA A 66 -10.37 27.63 2.83
N ASP A 67 -10.91 27.50 1.61
CA ASP A 67 -12.35 27.59 1.35
C ASP A 67 -13.11 26.33 1.83
N GLU A 68 -12.45 25.18 1.92
CA GLU A 68 -13.01 23.90 2.33
C GLU A 68 -12.93 23.61 3.84
N VAL A 69 -12.07 24.32 4.59
CA VAL A 69 -11.83 24.03 6.04
C VAL A 69 -13.13 24.05 6.85
N ASP A 70 -14.05 24.98 6.58
CA ASP A 70 -15.28 25.13 7.37
C ASP A 70 -16.29 23.97 7.17
N GLU A 71 -16.13 23.16 6.12
CA GLU A 71 -17.00 22.01 5.80
C GLU A 71 -16.37 20.65 6.19
N ARG A 72 -15.16 20.68 6.77
CA ARG A 72 -14.35 19.49 7.07
C ARG A 72 -13.90 19.50 8.53
N GLU A 73 -13.62 18.32 9.07
CA GLU A 73 -13.02 18.25 10.41
C GLU A 73 -11.56 18.76 10.35
N ASP A 74 -11.24 19.73 11.21
CA ASP A 74 -9.92 20.34 11.26
C ASP A 74 -9.01 19.57 12.23
N LEU A 75 -8.10 18.78 11.68
CA LEU A 75 -7.17 17.93 12.41
C LEU A 75 -5.72 18.43 12.29
N ARG A 76 -5.50 19.67 11.84
CA ARG A 76 -4.15 20.21 11.56
C ARG A 76 -3.25 20.37 12.79
N GLU A 77 -3.80 20.33 14.00
CA GLU A 77 -3.04 20.40 15.26
C GLU A 77 -2.71 19.02 15.83
N MET A 78 -3.15 17.93 15.18
CA MET A 78 -2.89 16.55 15.59
C MET A 78 -1.53 16.09 15.05
N THR A 79 -0.71 15.47 15.91
CA THR A 79 0.56 14.86 15.48
C THR A 79 0.30 13.81 14.40
N THR A 80 0.73 14.10 13.18
CA THR A 80 0.43 13.30 11.97
C THR A 80 1.71 13.09 11.17
N TRP A 81 1.93 11.90 10.63
CA TRP A 81 3.08 11.65 9.75
C TRP A 81 2.78 10.61 8.69
N THR A 82 3.58 10.63 7.62
CA THR A 82 3.59 9.58 6.58
C THR A 82 4.83 8.69 6.74
N THR A 83 4.78 7.45 6.25
CA THR A 83 5.96 6.58 6.18
C THR A 83 5.99 5.81 4.87
N ASP A 84 6.96 6.15 4.03
CA ASP A 84 6.96 5.79 2.61
C ASP A 84 8.35 5.31 2.14
N PRO A 85 8.45 4.67 0.96
CA PRO A 85 9.74 4.48 0.28
C PRO A 85 10.48 5.80 0.07
N ILE A 86 11.82 5.77 0.06
CA ILE A 86 12.66 6.97 -0.08
C ILE A 86 12.42 7.74 -1.38
N ASP A 87 12.07 7.03 -2.45
CA ASP A 87 11.80 7.53 -3.80
C ASP A 87 10.32 7.88 -4.05
N ALA A 88 9.44 7.63 -3.07
CA ALA A 88 8.02 7.98 -3.18
C ALA A 88 7.82 9.50 -3.23
N GLN A 89 6.90 9.93 -4.11
CA GLN A 89 6.52 11.34 -4.30
C GLN A 89 5.01 11.57 -4.05
N ASP A 90 4.23 10.49 -4.06
CA ASP A 90 2.81 10.41 -3.82
C ASP A 90 2.53 9.69 -2.49
N PHE A 91 2.20 10.46 -1.44
CA PHE A 91 1.89 9.93 -0.11
C PHE A 91 0.36 9.79 0.03
N ASP A 92 -0.13 8.56 -0.15
CA ASP A 92 -1.56 8.22 -0.07
C ASP A 92 -2.10 8.32 1.37
N ASP A 93 -1.28 7.96 2.36
CA ASP A 93 -1.71 7.74 3.74
C ASP A 93 -0.81 8.43 4.78
N ALA A 94 -1.45 8.89 5.84
CA ALA A 94 -0.83 9.40 7.05
C ALA A 94 -1.52 8.81 8.27
N ILE A 95 -0.81 8.73 9.39
CA ILE A 95 -1.35 8.13 10.62
C ILE A 95 -1.20 9.07 11.81
N SER A 96 -2.15 8.96 12.74
CA SER A 96 -2.11 9.56 14.07
C SER A 96 -2.67 8.56 15.08
N VAL A 97 -2.19 8.63 16.33
CA VAL A 97 -2.60 7.69 17.37
C VAL A 97 -2.68 8.35 18.75
N GLU A 98 -3.63 7.92 19.55
CA GLU A 98 -3.75 8.28 20.95
C GLU A 98 -4.05 7.04 21.79
N GLU A 99 -3.52 7.03 23.02
CA GLU A 99 -3.94 6.09 24.05
C GLU A 99 -4.78 6.85 25.08
N ARG A 100 -5.99 6.35 25.34
CA ARG A 100 -6.88 6.84 26.41
C ARG A 100 -6.97 5.78 27.50
N ASP A 101 -7.74 6.01 28.57
CA ASP A 101 -7.75 5.10 29.73
C ASP A 101 -8.07 3.63 29.33
N ASP A 102 -9.14 3.42 28.56
CA ASP A 102 -9.66 2.09 28.22
C ASP A 102 -9.59 1.74 26.71
N GLU A 103 -9.10 2.65 25.86
CA GLU A 103 -9.06 2.49 24.40
C GLU A 103 -7.75 3.00 23.77
N TYR A 104 -7.45 2.53 22.57
CA TYR A 104 -6.60 3.22 21.61
C TYR A 104 -7.49 3.93 20.58
N VAL A 105 -7.10 5.13 20.16
CA VAL A 105 -7.74 5.77 19.01
C VAL A 105 -6.71 5.90 17.90
N LEU A 106 -7.03 5.29 16.75
CA LEU A 106 -6.19 5.27 15.56
C LEU A 106 -6.89 6.06 14.46
N TRP A 107 -6.23 7.09 13.95
CA TRP A 107 -6.65 7.79 12.75
C TRP A 107 -5.77 7.38 11.59
N VAL A 108 -6.43 6.99 10.50
CA VAL A 108 -5.78 6.79 9.20
C VAL A 108 -6.34 7.83 8.25
N HIS A 109 -5.49 8.78 7.87
CA HIS A 109 -5.84 9.88 6.98
C HIS A 109 -5.42 9.50 5.56
N ILE A 110 -6.38 9.39 4.65
CA ILE A 110 -6.11 9.05 3.25
C ILE A 110 -6.31 10.27 2.37
N ALA A 111 -5.42 10.50 1.41
CA ALA A 111 -5.54 11.53 0.39
C ALA A 111 -6.97 11.64 -0.17
N ASP A 112 -7.58 12.84 -0.12
CA ASP A 112 -8.92 13.06 -0.66
C ASP A 112 -8.89 13.25 -2.19
N VAL A 113 -8.58 12.17 -2.90
CA VAL A 113 -8.53 12.17 -4.37
C VAL A 113 -9.90 12.48 -4.97
N THR A 114 -11.00 12.06 -4.31
CA THR A 114 -12.37 12.27 -4.80
C THR A 114 -12.81 13.74 -4.85
N HIS A 115 -12.16 14.62 -4.09
CA HIS A 115 -12.35 16.06 -4.21
C HIS A 115 -11.94 16.58 -5.61
N TYR A 116 -10.84 16.06 -6.14
CA TYR A 116 -10.26 16.47 -7.41
C TYR A 116 -10.72 15.61 -8.60
N VAL A 117 -10.94 14.31 -8.38
CA VAL A 117 -11.28 13.31 -9.40
C VAL A 117 -12.62 12.67 -9.06
N ASN A 118 -13.67 13.01 -9.81
CA ASN A 118 -15.04 12.56 -9.56
C ASN A 118 -15.76 12.26 -10.89
N PRO A 119 -16.94 11.60 -10.89
CA PRO A 119 -17.59 11.15 -12.12
C PRO A 119 -17.87 12.22 -13.20
N ASP A 120 -17.85 13.50 -12.85
CA ASP A 120 -18.03 14.61 -13.80
C ASP A 120 -16.71 15.08 -14.46
N THR A 121 -15.56 14.49 -14.11
CA THR A 121 -14.23 14.89 -14.59
C THR A 121 -13.68 13.99 -15.70
N ALA A 122 -12.85 14.55 -16.59
CA ALA A 122 -12.12 13.75 -17.59
C ALA A 122 -11.07 12.85 -16.91
N MET A 123 -10.51 13.33 -15.78
CA MET A 123 -9.60 12.53 -14.95
C MET A 123 -10.26 11.24 -14.42
N TRP A 124 -11.56 11.25 -14.10
CA TRP A 124 -12.25 10.04 -13.64
C TRP A 124 -12.40 9.01 -14.75
N GLU A 125 -12.81 9.42 -15.94
CA GLU A 125 -12.91 8.54 -17.10
C GLU A 125 -11.54 7.90 -17.42
N GLU A 126 -10.46 8.67 -17.35
CA GLU A 126 -9.10 8.17 -17.57
C GLU A 126 -8.62 7.26 -16.41
N ALA A 127 -8.97 7.56 -15.15
CA ALA A 127 -8.66 6.69 -14.02
C ALA A 127 -9.37 5.33 -14.15
N VAL A 128 -10.64 5.32 -14.57
CA VAL A 128 -11.39 4.09 -14.89
C VAL A 128 -10.73 3.34 -16.05
N GLU A 129 -10.28 4.06 -17.08
CA GLU A 129 -9.63 3.48 -18.26
C GLU A 129 -8.31 2.78 -17.91
N ARG A 130 -7.49 3.40 -17.05
CA ARG A 130 -6.19 2.90 -16.56
C ARG A 130 -6.32 1.82 -15.49
N GLY A 131 -7.24 1.98 -14.54
CA GLY A 131 -7.53 1.04 -13.45
C GLY A 131 -6.54 1.06 -12.28
N ASN A 132 -5.23 1.12 -12.54
CA ASN A 132 -4.22 1.19 -11.49
C ASN A 132 -2.89 1.72 -12.04
N THR A 133 -2.04 2.22 -11.16
CA THR A 133 -0.63 2.50 -11.49
C THR A 133 0.07 1.17 -11.78
N VAL A 134 0.97 1.16 -12.78
CA VAL A 134 1.79 0.01 -13.16
C VAL A 134 3.24 0.33 -12.83
N TYR A 135 3.84 -0.49 -11.97
CA TYR A 135 5.25 -0.34 -11.58
C TYR A 135 6.09 -1.36 -12.35
N LEU A 136 6.90 -0.87 -13.28
CA LEU A 136 7.96 -1.65 -13.91
C LEU A 136 9.30 -1.25 -13.29
N PRO A 137 10.29 -2.14 -13.23
CA PRO A 137 11.62 -1.73 -12.83
C PRO A 137 12.17 -0.54 -13.61
N GLY A 138 12.40 0.56 -12.88
CA GLY A 138 12.89 1.83 -13.41
C GLY A 138 11.88 2.60 -14.28
N TYR A 139 10.58 2.26 -14.24
CA TYR A 139 9.55 2.96 -15.00
C TYR A 139 8.15 2.80 -14.41
N THR A 140 7.49 3.91 -14.08
CA THR A 140 6.14 3.92 -13.50
C THR A 140 5.13 4.50 -14.49
N ILE A 141 4.00 3.82 -14.68
CA ILE A 141 2.85 4.32 -15.44
C ILE A 141 1.74 4.66 -14.45
N HIS A 142 1.51 5.95 -14.23
CA HIS A 142 0.57 6.41 -13.21
C HIS A 142 -0.89 6.23 -13.63
N MET A 143 -1.76 5.95 -12.65
CA MET A 143 -3.22 5.97 -12.81
C MET A 143 -3.74 7.40 -13.00
N LEU A 144 -3.22 8.35 -12.22
CA LEU A 144 -3.55 9.77 -12.28
C LEU A 144 -2.36 10.56 -12.84
N PRO A 145 -2.60 11.75 -13.42
CA PRO A 145 -1.50 12.61 -13.86
C PRO A 145 -0.49 12.84 -12.72
N PRO A 146 0.83 12.65 -12.96
CA PRO A 146 1.84 12.75 -11.89
C PRO A 146 1.77 14.07 -11.12
N MET A 147 1.55 15.18 -11.84
CA MET A 147 1.42 16.49 -11.20
C MET A 147 0.28 16.57 -10.19
N LEU A 148 -0.82 15.83 -10.39
CA LEU A 148 -1.95 15.81 -9.47
C LEU A 148 -1.63 14.93 -8.25
N ALA A 149 -1.07 13.75 -8.51
CA ALA A 149 -0.65 12.78 -7.51
C ALA A 149 0.38 13.37 -6.54
N GLU A 150 1.43 14.01 -7.08
CA GLU A 150 2.59 14.53 -6.35
C GLU A 150 2.32 15.89 -5.66
N THR A 151 1.18 16.55 -5.94
CA THR A 151 0.88 17.87 -5.36
C THR A 151 -0.36 17.88 -4.48
N VAL A 152 -1.55 17.93 -5.08
CA VAL A 152 -2.82 18.15 -4.37
C VAL A 152 -3.33 16.92 -3.65
N CYS A 153 -2.97 15.73 -4.14
CA CYS A 153 -3.36 14.47 -3.52
C CYS A 153 -2.33 14.00 -2.47
N SER A 154 -1.04 14.28 -2.67
CA SER A 154 0.02 13.84 -1.75
C SER A 154 -0.07 14.56 -0.40
N LEU A 155 -0.04 13.78 0.69
CA LEU A 155 -0.06 14.27 2.07
C LEU A 155 1.33 14.77 2.51
N VAL A 156 1.89 15.73 1.77
CA VAL A 156 3.24 16.27 2.00
C VAL A 156 3.37 16.93 3.38
N PRO A 157 4.56 16.88 4.00
CA PRO A 157 4.76 17.44 5.34
C PRO A 157 4.70 18.97 5.32
N ASN A 158 4.27 19.55 6.44
CA ASN A 158 4.22 20.98 6.75
C ASN A 158 3.33 21.81 5.81
N GLU A 159 2.41 21.17 5.10
CA GLU A 159 1.39 21.84 4.31
C GLU A 159 0.00 21.26 4.62
N ASP A 160 -1.00 22.14 4.58
CA ASP A 160 -2.38 21.72 4.76
C ASP A 160 -2.80 20.87 3.55
N ARG A 161 -3.51 19.77 3.80
CA ARG A 161 -4.01 18.82 2.80
C ARG A 161 -5.40 18.30 3.15
N LEU A 162 -6.19 18.04 2.10
CA LEU A 162 -7.52 17.43 2.23
C LEU A 162 -7.38 15.92 2.37
N ALA A 163 -8.07 15.35 3.36
CA ALA A 163 -8.06 13.92 3.61
C ALA A 163 -9.47 13.35 3.79
N HIS A 164 -9.56 12.05 3.62
CA HIS A 164 -10.67 11.21 4.04
C HIS A 164 -10.15 10.38 5.22
N THR A 165 -10.60 10.72 6.42
CA THR A 165 -10.10 10.13 7.66
C THR A 165 -10.98 8.99 8.11
N VAL A 166 -10.34 7.89 8.51
CA VAL A 166 -10.95 6.77 9.21
C VAL A 166 -10.46 6.83 10.65
N GLU A 167 -11.35 7.25 11.56
CA GLU A 167 -11.13 7.28 13.00
C GLU A 167 -11.66 5.97 13.60
N MET A 168 -10.79 5.25 14.31
CA MET A 168 -11.09 3.94 14.87
C MET A 168 -10.79 3.94 16.36
N HIS A 169 -11.83 3.74 17.15
CA HIS A 169 -11.74 3.50 18.58
C HIS A 169 -11.60 2.01 18.83
N LEU A 170 -10.51 1.60 19.48
CA LEU A 170 -10.12 0.21 19.63
C LEU A 170 -10.04 -0.17 21.10
N ASP A 171 -10.79 -1.22 21.49
CA ASP A 171 -10.74 -1.78 22.84
C ASP A 171 -9.34 -2.34 23.15
N LYS A 172 -8.81 -2.12 24.36
CA LYS A 172 -7.44 -2.56 24.72
C LYS A 172 -7.30 -4.06 24.97
N ASP A 173 -8.37 -4.76 25.30
CA ASP A 173 -8.35 -6.19 25.59
C ASP A 173 -8.39 -7.02 24.30
N ASP A 174 -9.24 -6.63 23.34
CA ASP A 174 -9.45 -7.39 22.10
C ASP A 174 -9.16 -6.63 20.81
N LEU A 175 -8.75 -5.36 20.86
CA LEU A 175 -8.46 -4.51 19.70
C LEU A 175 -9.64 -4.42 18.70
N GLY A 176 -10.85 -4.80 19.11
CA GLY A 176 -12.07 -4.68 18.34
C GLY A 176 -12.49 -3.21 18.21
N TYR A 177 -13.29 -2.91 17.19
CA TYR A 177 -13.84 -1.58 17.00
C TYR A 177 -14.96 -1.31 18.02
N GLU A 178 -14.80 -0.30 18.86
CA GLU A 178 -15.88 0.24 19.70
C GLU A 178 -16.71 1.29 18.94
N GLU A 179 -16.03 2.13 18.16
CA GLU A 179 -16.60 3.19 17.34
C GLU A 179 -15.74 3.36 16.06
N ILE A 180 -16.42 3.62 14.94
CA ILE A 180 -15.81 3.90 13.64
C ILE A 180 -16.46 5.16 13.10
N ASP A 181 -15.66 6.19 12.86
CA ASP A 181 -16.09 7.41 12.19
C ASP A 181 -15.31 7.61 10.90
N ILE A 182 -16.03 7.95 9.83
CA ILE A 182 -15.43 8.18 8.51
C ILE A 182 -15.92 9.51 7.96
N TYR A 183 -15.00 10.46 7.80
CA TYR A 183 -15.32 11.84 7.46
C TYR A 183 -14.22 12.52 6.64
N LYS A 184 -14.60 13.60 5.96
CA LYS A 184 -13.66 14.48 5.27
C LYS A 184 -12.98 15.40 6.29
N SER A 185 -11.67 15.55 6.19
CA SER A 185 -10.87 16.37 7.10
C SER A 185 -9.85 17.23 6.36
N VAL A 186 -9.25 18.17 7.09
CA VAL A 186 -8.02 18.86 6.72
C VAL A 186 -6.94 18.49 7.73
N ILE A 187 -5.81 18.00 7.24
CA ILE A 187 -4.65 17.62 8.05
C ILE A 187 -3.44 18.46 7.67
N ARG A 188 -2.41 18.42 8.52
CA ARG A 188 -1.08 18.95 8.23
C ARG A 188 -0.08 17.94 8.76
N SER A 189 0.53 17.14 7.88
CA SER A 189 1.53 16.15 8.27
C SER A 189 2.75 16.86 8.87
N ASP A 190 3.21 16.47 10.06
CA ASP A 190 4.37 17.08 10.73
C ASP A 190 5.70 16.55 10.18
N ALA A 191 5.69 15.32 9.67
CA ALA A 191 6.88 14.65 9.16
C ALA A 191 6.54 13.67 8.02
N ARG A 192 7.49 13.55 7.08
CA ARG A 192 7.54 12.44 6.13
C ARG A 192 8.71 11.56 6.51
N LEU A 193 8.44 10.32 6.90
CA LEU A 193 9.46 9.35 7.25
C LEU A 193 9.71 8.41 6.07
N THR A 194 10.94 8.00 5.89
CA THR A 194 11.24 6.74 5.20
C THR A 194 11.10 5.56 6.16
N TYR A 195 10.94 4.33 5.65
CA TYR A 195 10.98 3.14 6.50
C TYR A 195 12.27 3.07 7.34
N THR A 196 13.42 3.42 6.75
CA THR A 196 14.71 3.46 7.46
C THR A 196 14.73 4.54 8.55
N GLU A 197 14.15 5.72 8.31
CA GLU A 197 14.02 6.76 9.33
C GLU A 197 13.06 6.38 10.45
N ALA A 198 11.96 5.69 10.14
CA ALA A 198 11.01 5.19 11.13
C ALA A 198 11.66 4.11 12.03
N GLU A 199 12.43 3.19 11.47
CA GLU A 199 13.24 2.23 12.26
C GLU A 199 14.25 2.95 13.15
N ARG A 200 14.98 3.92 12.60
CA ARG A 200 15.95 4.72 13.36
C ARG A 200 15.27 5.48 14.49
N LEU A 201 14.09 6.05 14.26
CA LEU A 201 13.32 6.77 15.26
C LEU A 201 12.85 5.86 16.40
N LEU A 202 12.46 4.62 16.08
CA LEU A 202 12.09 3.62 17.09
C LEU A 202 13.27 3.19 17.97
N ASP A 203 14.49 3.18 17.43
CA ASP A 203 15.70 2.82 18.18
C ASP A 203 16.34 4.00 18.93
N GLU A 204 16.28 5.18 18.32
CA GLU A 204 16.91 6.43 18.78
C GLU A 204 15.87 7.57 18.79
N PRO A 205 14.99 7.66 19.82
CA PRO A 205 13.92 8.65 19.92
C PRO A 205 14.36 10.11 19.75
N GLU A 206 15.61 10.43 20.10
CA GLU A 206 16.21 11.75 19.91
C GLU A 206 16.32 12.17 18.43
N THR A 207 16.28 11.23 17.49
CA THR A 207 16.34 11.54 16.05
C THR A 207 15.09 12.24 15.54
N ALA A 208 13.99 12.26 16.32
CA ALA A 208 12.83 13.10 16.05
C ALA A 208 13.21 14.59 15.88
N GLU A 209 14.22 15.07 16.60
CA GLU A 209 14.66 16.47 16.49
C GLU A 209 15.18 16.81 15.09
N GLU A 210 15.70 15.83 14.35
CA GLU A 210 16.20 15.99 12.97
C GLU A 210 15.07 15.95 11.93
N LEU A 211 13.91 15.37 12.28
CA LEU A 211 12.81 15.06 11.38
C LEU A 211 11.68 16.11 11.41
N LEU A 212 11.63 16.93 12.47
CA LEU A 212 10.52 17.86 12.73
C LEU A 212 10.89 19.34 12.50
N GLU A 213 9.99 20.09 11.86
CA GLU A 213 10.06 21.56 11.85
C GLU A 213 9.66 22.16 13.22
N ASP A 214 8.67 21.57 13.89
CA ASP A 214 8.20 21.96 15.22
C ASP A 214 8.55 20.92 16.28
N GLN A 215 9.50 21.27 17.14
CA GLN A 215 10.03 20.42 18.21
C GLN A 215 9.04 20.21 19.38
N ARG A 216 7.83 20.79 19.31
CA ARG A 216 6.75 20.55 20.28
C ARG A 216 5.94 19.30 19.95
N VAL A 217 6.04 18.80 18.72
CA VAL A 217 5.36 17.59 18.25
C VAL A 217 5.95 16.37 18.92
N ASP A 218 5.10 15.48 19.43
CA ASP A 218 5.45 14.29 20.20
C ASP A 218 5.72 13.05 19.31
N LEU A 219 6.36 13.24 18.15
CA LEU A 219 6.50 12.21 17.11
C LEU A 219 7.12 10.91 17.62
N ALA A 220 8.17 10.98 18.45
CA ALA A 220 8.83 9.78 18.98
C ALA A 220 7.90 8.96 19.88
N GLU A 221 7.15 9.63 20.76
CA GLU A 221 6.17 8.99 21.66
C GLU A 221 5.05 8.33 20.84
N LYS A 222 4.54 9.04 19.82
CA LYS A 222 3.51 8.52 18.92
C LYS A 222 3.98 7.36 18.07
N THR A 223 5.24 7.38 17.63
CA THR A 223 5.84 6.29 16.84
C THR A 223 6.03 5.03 17.69
N GLU A 224 6.48 5.16 18.95
CA GLU A 224 6.56 4.05 19.89
C GLU A 224 5.17 3.48 20.20
N LEU A 225 4.18 4.35 20.45
CA LEU A 225 2.80 3.94 20.70
C LEU A 225 2.21 3.16 19.52
N ILE A 226 2.34 3.65 18.29
CA ILE A 226 1.79 2.93 17.14
C ILE A 226 2.51 1.62 16.89
N TRP A 227 3.82 1.53 17.15
CA TRP A 227 4.54 0.26 17.05
C TRP A 227 3.94 -0.79 17.99
N ASN A 228 3.76 -0.45 19.27
CA ASN A 228 3.17 -1.36 20.24
C ASN A 228 1.76 -1.82 19.82
N LEU A 229 0.95 -0.90 19.29
CA LEU A 229 -0.39 -1.22 18.79
C LEU A 229 -0.34 -2.13 17.55
N ALA A 230 0.51 -1.81 16.58
CA ALA A 230 0.64 -2.57 15.34
C ALA A 230 1.21 -3.98 15.59
N ASP A 231 2.19 -4.14 16.47
CA ASP A 231 2.72 -5.45 16.87
C ASP A 231 1.62 -6.32 17.52
N ALA A 232 0.80 -5.72 18.39
CA ALA A 232 -0.34 -6.42 19.00
C ALA A 232 -1.41 -6.81 17.96
N MET A 233 -1.73 -5.93 17.01
CA MET A 233 -2.62 -6.24 15.88
C MET A 233 -2.07 -7.36 15.01
N HIS A 234 -0.77 -7.35 14.73
CA HIS A 234 -0.08 -8.33 13.90
C HIS A 234 -0.17 -9.73 14.52
N GLU A 235 0.20 -9.86 15.79
CA GLU A 235 0.15 -11.15 16.48
C GLU A 235 -1.29 -11.65 16.64
N GLN A 236 -2.26 -10.78 16.95
CA GLN A 236 -3.68 -11.15 16.99
C GLN A 236 -4.15 -11.70 15.64
N ARG A 237 -3.87 -11.00 14.54
CA ARG A 237 -4.30 -11.39 13.18
C ARG A 237 -3.72 -12.75 12.77
N LYS A 238 -2.48 -13.02 13.17
CA LYS A 238 -1.79 -14.30 12.96
C LYS A 238 -2.39 -15.42 13.82
N GLU A 239 -2.71 -15.16 15.08
CA GLU A 239 -3.41 -16.09 15.98
C GLU A 239 -4.82 -16.43 15.46
N GLU A 240 -5.52 -15.47 14.88
CA GLU A 240 -6.81 -15.64 14.24
C GLU A 240 -6.75 -16.47 12.95
N GLY A 241 -5.57 -16.60 12.34
CA GLY A 241 -5.33 -17.46 11.18
C GLY A 241 -5.13 -16.73 9.86
N SER A 242 -4.77 -15.44 9.89
CA SER A 242 -4.22 -14.79 8.71
C SER A 242 -2.89 -15.42 8.33
N LEU A 243 -2.64 -15.54 7.04
CA LEU A 243 -1.40 -16.04 6.47
C LEU A 243 -0.35 -14.90 6.43
N VAL A 244 0.75 -15.06 7.16
CA VAL A 244 1.85 -14.08 7.21
C VAL A 244 3.07 -14.71 6.54
N LEU A 245 3.23 -14.44 5.24
CA LEU A 245 4.27 -15.10 4.43
C LEU A 245 5.67 -14.51 4.62
N ASN A 246 5.80 -13.25 5.06
CA ASN A 246 7.09 -12.60 5.26
C ASN A 246 7.41 -12.44 6.76
N PRO A 247 8.12 -13.40 7.39
CA PRO A 247 8.43 -13.34 8.82
C PRO A 247 9.59 -12.39 9.15
N ALA A 248 10.30 -11.85 8.16
CA ALA A 248 11.47 -10.98 8.35
C ALA A 248 11.12 -9.48 8.17
N ARG A 249 9.84 -9.13 8.30
CA ARG A 249 9.34 -7.76 8.10
C ARG A 249 9.79 -6.88 9.26
N ASP A 250 10.26 -5.68 8.94
CA ASP A 250 10.66 -4.69 9.95
C ASP A 250 9.42 -4.04 10.62
N ARG A 251 9.68 -3.27 11.67
CA ARG A 251 8.63 -2.65 12.50
C ARG A 251 7.87 -1.60 11.70
N ALA A 252 8.57 -0.76 10.96
CA ALA A 252 8.01 0.32 10.16
C ALA A 252 7.03 -0.19 9.10
N HIS A 253 7.38 -1.24 8.35
CA HIS A 253 6.46 -1.84 7.38
C HIS A 253 5.27 -2.54 8.05
N THR A 254 5.45 -3.08 9.27
CA THR A 254 4.37 -3.69 10.05
C THR A 254 3.37 -2.64 10.55
N ILE A 255 3.85 -1.48 11.03
CA ILE A 255 3.02 -0.33 11.40
C ILE A 255 2.09 0.05 10.26
N ILE A 256 2.66 0.34 9.08
CA ILE A 256 1.86 0.78 7.93
C ILE A 256 0.92 -0.32 7.46
N GLU A 257 1.39 -1.58 7.38
CA GLU A 257 0.52 -2.70 6.98
C GLU A 257 -0.69 -2.84 7.92
N GLU A 258 -0.50 -2.94 9.22
CA GLU A 258 -1.60 -3.20 10.15
C GLU A 258 -2.56 -2.01 10.23
N CYS A 259 -2.06 -0.77 10.24
CA CYS A 259 -2.91 0.43 10.21
C CYS A 259 -3.80 0.44 8.96
N MET A 260 -3.23 0.19 7.78
CA MET A 260 -4.00 0.16 6.53
C MET A 260 -4.97 -1.01 6.46
N LEU A 261 -4.58 -2.20 6.94
CA LEU A 261 -5.49 -3.34 7.03
C LEU A 261 -6.68 -3.03 7.95
N LYS A 262 -6.43 -2.39 9.09
CA LYS A 262 -7.46 -1.99 10.07
C LYS A 262 -8.41 -0.96 9.48
N ALA A 263 -7.91 0.08 8.80
CA ALA A 263 -8.74 1.09 8.13
C ALA A 263 -9.58 0.50 6.99
N ASN A 264 -8.96 -0.32 6.13
CA ASN A 264 -9.66 -1.01 5.03
C ASN A 264 -10.79 -1.90 5.55
N LYS A 265 -10.56 -2.64 6.64
CA LYS A 265 -11.60 -3.48 7.29
C LYS A 265 -12.70 -2.62 7.91
N ALA A 266 -12.36 -1.52 8.59
CA ALA A 266 -13.34 -0.60 9.20
C ALA A 266 -14.27 0.03 8.16
N VAL A 267 -13.72 0.60 7.09
CA VAL A 267 -14.51 1.20 6.00
C VAL A 267 -15.44 0.18 5.35
N THR A 268 -14.91 -1.01 5.06
CA THR A 268 -15.71 -2.05 4.41
C THR A 268 -16.82 -2.56 5.34
N HIS A 269 -16.55 -2.63 6.64
CA HIS A 269 -17.53 -2.99 7.65
C HIS A 269 -18.68 -1.99 7.69
N GLU A 270 -18.35 -0.71 7.86
CA GLU A 270 -19.29 0.41 7.94
C GLU A 270 -20.20 0.48 6.71
N LEU A 271 -19.63 0.37 5.50
CA LEU A 271 -20.42 0.36 4.26
C LEU A 271 -21.44 -0.79 4.24
N MET A 272 -21.00 -2.01 4.57
CA MET A 272 -21.83 -3.20 4.44
C MET A 272 -22.91 -3.31 5.52
N TRP A 273 -22.53 -3.14 6.79
CA TRP A 273 -23.39 -3.51 7.92
C TRP A 273 -24.13 -2.32 8.53
N ASP A 274 -23.56 -1.12 8.48
CA ASP A 274 -24.15 0.06 9.11
C ASP A 274 -24.89 0.94 8.09
N ARG A 275 -24.28 1.17 6.92
CA ARG A 275 -24.90 1.95 5.84
C ARG A 275 -25.76 1.12 4.89
N GLY A 276 -25.44 -0.17 4.73
CA GLY A 276 -26.16 -1.09 3.84
C GLY A 276 -25.94 -0.77 2.36
N VAL A 277 -24.75 -0.29 2.01
CA VAL A 277 -24.34 0.15 0.67
C VAL A 277 -23.28 -0.82 0.14
N GLU A 278 -23.42 -1.25 -1.12
CA GLU A 278 -22.42 -2.11 -1.77
C GLU A 278 -21.10 -1.36 -1.95
N ALA A 279 -19.98 -2.09 -1.89
CA ALA A 279 -18.65 -1.57 -2.12
C ALA A 279 -17.92 -2.38 -3.19
N MET A 280 -16.77 -1.88 -3.66
CA MET A 280 -15.83 -2.72 -4.39
C MET A 280 -15.01 -3.54 -3.41
N TYR A 281 -15.38 -4.81 -3.22
CA TYR A 281 -14.72 -5.74 -2.33
C TYR A 281 -13.48 -6.35 -2.99
N ARG A 282 -12.45 -6.62 -2.18
CA ARG A 282 -11.28 -7.40 -2.56
C ARG A 282 -11.45 -8.83 -2.05
N VAL A 283 -11.91 -9.71 -2.93
CA VAL A 283 -12.17 -11.12 -2.62
C VAL A 283 -10.95 -11.97 -2.95
N HIS A 284 -10.52 -12.81 -2.01
CA HIS A 284 -9.43 -13.76 -2.19
C HIS A 284 -9.94 -15.17 -1.88
N PRO A 285 -10.28 -15.97 -2.90
CA PRO A 285 -10.81 -17.31 -2.71
C PRO A 285 -9.80 -18.22 -2.00
N GLN A 286 -10.31 -19.17 -1.21
CA GLN A 286 -9.47 -20.21 -0.61
C GLN A 286 -9.03 -21.24 -1.67
N PRO A 287 -7.79 -21.76 -1.60
CA PRO A 287 -7.41 -22.98 -2.30
C PRO A 287 -8.32 -24.16 -1.92
N SER A 288 -8.44 -25.13 -2.81
CA SER A 288 -9.08 -26.41 -2.49
C SER A 288 -8.25 -27.19 -1.44
N PRO A 289 -8.87 -28.12 -0.70
CA PRO A 289 -8.13 -28.97 0.25
C PRO A 289 -6.99 -29.75 -0.42
N GLU A 290 -7.18 -30.22 -1.65
CA GLU A 290 -6.15 -30.94 -2.41
C GLU A 290 -4.95 -30.03 -2.75
N GLU A 291 -5.21 -28.79 -3.15
CA GLU A 291 -4.19 -27.78 -3.41
C GLU A 291 -3.38 -27.43 -2.13
N TRP A 292 -4.05 -27.31 -0.98
CA TRP A 292 -3.37 -27.11 0.30
C TRP A 292 -2.51 -28.32 0.69
N ASP A 293 -3.03 -29.54 0.55
CA ASP A 293 -2.28 -30.77 0.81
C ASP A 293 -1.02 -30.85 -0.05
N GLU A 294 -1.10 -30.48 -1.33
CA GLU A 294 0.06 -30.41 -2.24
C GLU A 294 1.12 -29.43 -1.73
N ALA A 295 0.72 -28.22 -1.32
CA ALA A 295 1.65 -27.22 -0.80
C ALA A 295 2.30 -27.67 0.52
N LEU A 296 1.54 -28.23 1.46
CA LEU A 296 2.07 -28.70 2.74
C LEU A 296 3.03 -29.88 2.56
N VAL A 297 2.76 -30.80 1.62
CA VAL A 297 3.70 -31.87 1.28
C VAL A 297 4.99 -31.28 0.70
N GLU A 298 4.91 -30.34 -0.24
CA GLU A 298 6.08 -29.69 -0.83
C GLU A 298 6.94 -28.98 0.25
N ILE A 299 6.31 -28.30 1.21
CA ILE A 299 6.97 -27.67 2.37
C ILE A 299 7.64 -28.72 3.27
N GLN A 300 6.95 -29.81 3.58
CA GLN A 300 7.44 -30.86 4.48
C GLN A 300 8.64 -31.63 3.91
N GLU A 301 8.82 -31.63 2.59
CA GLU A 301 9.98 -32.21 1.91
C GLU A 301 11.24 -31.32 1.96
N LEU A 302 11.11 -30.06 2.38
CA LEU A 302 12.25 -29.16 2.50
C LEU A 302 13.18 -29.57 3.66
N ASP A 303 14.47 -29.61 3.36
CA ASP A 303 15.49 -29.96 4.34
C ASP A 303 15.51 -28.99 5.53
N GLY A 304 15.36 -29.53 6.74
CA GLY A 304 15.31 -28.79 8.00
C GLY A 304 13.95 -28.16 8.32
N VAL A 305 12.89 -28.50 7.58
CA VAL A 305 11.53 -27.99 7.80
C VAL A 305 10.66 -29.08 8.43
N SER A 306 9.82 -28.69 9.39
CA SER A 306 8.85 -29.57 10.04
C SER A 306 7.56 -28.83 10.27
N ILE A 307 6.45 -29.38 9.78
CA ILE A 307 5.12 -28.81 9.99
C ILE A 307 4.55 -29.39 11.28
N PRO A 308 4.07 -28.57 12.23
CA PRO A 308 3.43 -29.06 13.45
C PRO A 308 2.19 -29.91 13.13
N GLY A 309 2.17 -31.17 13.58
CA GLY A 309 1.12 -32.14 13.23
C GLY A 309 -0.30 -31.77 13.70
N ASP A 310 -0.39 -30.95 14.74
CA ASP A 310 -1.62 -30.41 15.32
C ASP A 310 -2.17 -29.18 14.57
N ALA A 311 -1.35 -28.55 13.71
CA ALA A 311 -1.77 -27.40 12.91
C ALA A 311 -2.32 -27.79 11.53
N TRP A 312 -2.23 -29.06 11.11
CA TRP A 312 -2.64 -29.52 9.77
C TRP A 312 -4.11 -29.25 9.43
N ASP A 313 -4.98 -29.18 10.44
CA ASP A 313 -6.41 -28.88 10.25
C ASP A 313 -6.66 -27.40 9.88
N ASP A 314 -5.68 -26.51 10.09
CA ASP A 314 -5.69 -25.10 9.65
C ASP A 314 -4.39 -24.78 8.88
N PRO A 315 -4.39 -24.93 7.54
CA PRO A 315 -3.20 -24.77 6.71
C PRO A 315 -2.49 -23.43 6.87
N ARG A 316 -3.22 -22.33 7.13
CA ARG A 316 -2.61 -21.00 7.30
C ARG A 316 -1.79 -20.95 8.58
N LYS A 317 -2.34 -21.46 9.69
CA LYS A 317 -1.62 -21.55 10.96
C LYS A 317 -0.44 -22.52 10.88
N ALA A 318 -0.61 -23.64 10.15
CA ALA A 318 0.49 -24.58 9.89
C ALA A 318 1.66 -23.91 9.17
N VAL A 319 1.38 -23.12 8.12
CA VAL A 319 2.40 -22.37 7.38
C VAL A 319 3.07 -21.33 8.27
N ASN A 320 2.31 -20.52 9.01
CA ASN A 320 2.88 -19.49 9.89
C ASN A 320 3.84 -20.11 10.92
N ALA A 321 3.41 -21.15 11.64
CA ALA A 321 4.24 -21.84 12.62
C ALA A 321 5.49 -22.50 11.99
N THR A 322 5.36 -22.93 10.73
CA THR A 322 6.49 -23.48 9.97
C THR A 322 7.50 -22.39 9.60
N LEU A 323 7.04 -21.22 9.15
CA LEU A 323 7.90 -20.08 8.78
C LEU A 323 8.73 -19.57 9.96
N GLU A 324 8.18 -19.57 11.17
CA GLU A 324 8.90 -19.16 12.39
C GLU A 324 10.07 -20.08 12.76
N GLN A 325 9.93 -21.38 12.49
CA GLN A 325 10.89 -22.41 12.90
C GLN A 325 11.84 -22.81 11.76
N ALA A 326 11.47 -22.49 10.52
CA ALA A 326 12.21 -22.89 9.34
C ALA A 326 13.57 -22.17 9.24
N PRO A 327 14.60 -22.82 8.69
CA PRO A 327 15.85 -22.14 8.36
C PRO A 327 15.61 -21.01 7.36
N GLY A 328 16.22 -19.84 7.57
CA GLY A 328 16.06 -18.66 6.70
C GLY A 328 16.20 -18.95 5.20
N ARG A 329 17.14 -19.84 4.82
CA ARG A 329 17.36 -20.30 3.43
C ARG A 329 16.18 -21.04 2.77
N GLN A 330 15.14 -21.40 3.53
CA GLN A 330 13.96 -22.10 3.03
C GLN A 330 12.72 -21.19 2.98
N LEU A 331 12.75 -20.00 3.59
CA LEU A 331 11.57 -19.13 3.70
C LEU A 331 10.96 -18.82 2.33
N ASP A 332 11.79 -18.40 1.36
CA ASP A 332 11.34 -18.13 0.00
C ASP A 332 10.68 -19.34 -0.68
N LYS A 333 11.16 -20.56 -0.39
CA LYS A 333 10.57 -21.78 -0.95
C LYS A 333 9.24 -22.13 -0.31
N ILE A 334 9.11 -21.90 1.00
CA ILE A 334 7.85 -22.07 1.72
C ILE A 334 6.82 -21.09 1.16
N GLN A 335 7.19 -19.80 1.06
CA GLN A 335 6.36 -18.76 0.45
C GLN A 335 5.94 -19.15 -0.97
N TRP A 336 6.88 -19.61 -1.80
CA TRP A 336 6.62 -20.01 -3.18
C TRP A 336 5.65 -21.20 -3.28
N ALA A 337 5.83 -22.23 -2.44
CA ALA A 337 4.94 -23.39 -2.41
C ALA A 337 3.49 -22.99 -2.10
N VAL A 338 3.29 -22.06 -1.17
CA VAL A 338 1.96 -21.52 -0.85
C VAL A 338 1.42 -20.66 -2.00
N MET A 339 2.20 -19.69 -2.49
CA MET A 339 1.78 -18.79 -3.57
C MET A 339 1.38 -19.51 -4.87
N LYS A 340 1.94 -20.69 -5.12
CA LYS A 340 1.62 -21.54 -6.28
C LYS A 340 0.19 -22.09 -6.24
N VAL A 341 -0.36 -22.31 -5.05
CA VAL A 341 -1.70 -22.90 -4.86
C VAL A 341 -2.77 -21.86 -4.52
N MET A 342 -2.36 -20.64 -4.16
CA MET A 342 -3.28 -19.55 -3.87
C MET A 342 -3.96 -19.02 -5.15
N PRO A 343 -5.31 -18.99 -5.20
CA PRO A 343 -6.03 -18.30 -6.26
C PRO A 343 -5.67 -16.81 -6.29
N ARG A 344 -5.79 -16.16 -7.45
CA ARG A 344 -5.66 -14.71 -7.50
C ARG A 344 -6.86 -14.04 -6.84
N ALA A 345 -6.58 -13.06 -5.98
CA ALA A 345 -7.61 -12.16 -5.49
C ALA A 345 -8.14 -11.26 -6.62
N LYS A 346 -9.40 -10.84 -6.49
CA LYS A 346 -10.14 -10.06 -7.50
C LYS A 346 -11.01 -9.00 -6.83
N TYR A 347 -11.36 -7.98 -7.59
CA TYR A 347 -12.39 -7.03 -7.20
C TYR A 347 -13.77 -7.53 -7.59
N MET A 348 -14.73 -7.44 -6.68
CA MET A 348 -16.10 -7.93 -6.85
C MET A 348 -17.08 -7.00 -6.12
N ASN A 349 -18.33 -6.91 -6.57
CA ASN A 349 -19.40 -6.22 -5.85
C ASN A 349 -20.15 -7.16 -4.87
N ASP A 350 -19.80 -8.45 -4.86
CA ASP A 350 -20.28 -9.45 -3.92
C ASP A 350 -19.11 -9.90 -3.03
N PRO A 351 -19.19 -9.74 -1.70
CA PRO A 351 -18.12 -10.14 -0.79
C PRO A 351 -18.04 -11.66 -0.60
N PHE A 352 -18.91 -12.45 -1.23
CA PHE A 352 -18.97 -13.90 -1.05
C PHE A 352 -17.60 -14.58 -1.26
N GLY A 353 -17.11 -15.22 -0.19
CA GLY A 353 -15.82 -15.91 -0.14
C GLY A 353 -14.76 -15.21 0.71
N GLY A 354 -14.97 -13.93 1.05
CA GLY A 354 -14.08 -13.16 1.91
C GLY A 354 -12.65 -13.04 1.37
N HIS A 355 -11.71 -12.78 2.26
CA HIS A 355 -10.29 -12.71 1.94
C HIS A 355 -9.48 -13.80 2.65
N HIS A 356 -9.30 -14.95 2.00
CA HIS A 356 -8.71 -16.14 2.61
C HIS A 356 -7.32 -15.88 3.23
N ALA A 357 -6.39 -15.24 2.51
CA ALA A 357 -5.07 -15.00 3.09
C ALA A 357 -5.08 -14.07 4.31
N LEU A 358 -6.03 -13.14 4.40
CA LEU A 358 -6.13 -12.22 5.55
C LEU A 358 -7.03 -12.76 6.65
N ASN A 359 -7.75 -13.85 6.38
CA ASN A 359 -8.81 -14.38 7.23
C ASN A 359 -9.89 -13.34 7.58
N PHE A 360 -10.25 -12.47 6.63
CA PHE A 360 -11.33 -11.50 6.80
C PHE A 360 -12.60 -11.98 6.09
N GLU A 361 -13.75 -11.86 6.74
CA GLU A 361 -15.05 -12.19 6.14
C GLU A 361 -15.43 -11.21 5.02
N ILE A 362 -15.05 -9.94 5.19
CA ILE A 362 -15.22 -8.88 4.21
C ILE A 362 -13.97 -8.02 4.17
N TYR A 363 -13.59 -7.59 2.98
CA TYR A 363 -12.43 -6.71 2.80
C TYR A 363 -12.57 -5.93 1.50
N GLY A 364 -12.15 -4.67 1.50
CA GLY A 364 -12.12 -3.76 0.37
C GLY A 364 -10.95 -2.81 0.53
N HIS A 365 -10.41 -2.32 -0.58
CA HIS A 365 -9.31 -1.36 -0.52
C HIS A 365 -9.85 0.08 -0.48
N PHE A 366 -9.25 0.90 0.36
CA PHE A 366 -9.58 2.30 0.59
C PHE A 366 -8.33 3.19 0.75
N THR A 367 -7.20 2.61 1.15
CA THR A 367 -6.03 3.35 1.64
C THR A 367 -5.04 3.81 0.55
N SER A 368 -5.33 3.65 -0.74
CA SER A 368 -4.43 4.08 -1.82
C SER A 368 -5.13 4.58 -3.09
N PRO A 369 -5.99 5.61 -2.99
CA PRO A 369 -6.78 6.13 -4.10
C PRO A 369 -5.97 6.82 -5.20
N ILE A 370 -4.70 7.21 -4.97
CA ILE A 370 -3.86 7.82 -6.00
C ILE A 370 -3.48 6.79 -7.09
N ARG A 371 -3.39 5.51 -6.72
CA ARG A 371 -2.81 4.44 -7.56
C ARG A 371 -3.72 3.24 -7.78
N ARG A 372 -4.91 3.19 -7.17
CA ARG A 372 -5.88 2.10 -7.35
C ARG A 372 -7.29 2.62 -7.57
N LEU A 373 -7.93 2.16 -8.65
CA LEU A 373 -9.32 2.50 -8.96
C LEU A 373 -10.28 2.02 -7.87
N SER A 374 -10.04 0.84 -7.26
CA SER A 374 -10.89 0.31 -6.19
C SER A 374 -11.07 1.29 -5.04
N ASP A 375 -9.97 1.93 -4.65
CA ASP A 375 -9.90 2.86 -3.54
C ASP A 375 -10.61 4.16 -3.92
N LEU A 376 -10.39 4.66 -5.14
CA LEU A 376 -11.11 5.83 -5.65
C LEU A 376 -12.62 5.61 -5.69
N ILE A 377 -13.08 4.45 -6.15
CA ILE A 377 -14.51 4.08 -6.14
C ILE A 377 -15.04 4.00 -4.70
N ASN A 378 -14.33 3.31 -3.80
CA ASN A 378 -14.77 3.18 -2.42
C ASN A 378 -14.77 4.53 -1.68
N HIS A 379 -13.83 5.43 -1.94
CA HIS A 379 -13.87 6.82 -1.45
C HIS A 379 -15.12 7.55 -1.91
N TRP A 380 -15.48 7.41 -3.19
CA TRP A 380 -16.67 8.05 -3.75
C TRP A 380 -17.95 7.48 -3.10
N ILE A 381 -18.02 6.16 -2.91
CA ILE A 381 -19.14 5.49 -2.25
C ILE A 381 -19.28 5.97 -0.80
N VAL A 382 -18.18 6.02 -0.04
CA VAL A 382 -18.19 6.49 1.35
C VAL A 382 -18.65 7.94 1.44
N TYR A 383 -18.17 8.81 0.55
CA TYR A 383 -18.49 10.23 0.57
C TYR A 383 -19.94 10.51 0.15
N THR A 384 -20.40 9.89 -0.93
CA THR A 384 -21.76 10.13 -1.47
C THR A 384 -22.84 9.31 -0.79
N ASN A 385 -22.45 8.23 -0.10
CA ASN A 385 -23.34 7.20 0.40
C ASN A 385 -24.25 6.63 -0.71
N ASP A 386 -23.68 6.47 -1.90
CA ASP A 386 -24.35 5.97 -3.11
C ASP A 386 -23.44 4.99 -3.86
N VAL A 387 -24.02 4.19 -4.77
CA VAL A 387 -23.31 3.15 -5.53
C VAL A 387 -23.33 3.50 -7.02
N PRO A 388 -22.19 3.43 -7.74
CA PRO A 388 -22.19 3.60 -9.19
C PRO A 388 -23.09 2.56 -9.86
N GLU A 389 -23.96 2.98 -10.79
CA GLU A 389 -24.89 2.06 -11.48
C GLU A 389 -24.16 0.91 -12.21
N ASP A 390 -22.89 1.13 -12.57
CA ASP A 390 -22.01 0.20 -13.28
C ASP A 390 -20.95 -0.45 -12.39
N LEU A 391 -21.14 -0.50 -11.06
CA LEU A 391 -20.17 -1.06 -10.10
C LEU A 391 -19.63 -2.44 -10.50
N ILE A 392 -20.47 -3.34 -11.01
CA ILE A 392 -20.06 -4.68 -11.48
C ILE A 392 -19.01 -4.56 -12.60
N ALA A 393 -19.25 -3.69 -13.58
CA ALA A 393 -18.33 -3.47 -14.68
C ALA A 393 -17.02 -2.82 -14.21
N LEU A 394 -17.10 -1.91 -13.23
CA LEU A 394 -15.92 -1.32 -12.59
C LEU A 394 -15.08 -2.38 -11.84
N CYS A 395 -15.72 -3.34 -11.15
CA CYS A 395 -15.04 -4.45 -10.47
C CYS A 395 -14.30 -5.36 -11.46
N ASP A 396 -14.99 -5.75 -12.55
CA ASP A 396 -14.40 -6.57 -13.62
C ASP A 396 -13.19 -5.86 -14.24
N ARG A 397 -13.36 -4.56 -14.53
CA ARG A 397 -12.31 -3.73 -15.12
C ARG A 397 -11.10 -3.58 -14.21
N ALA A 398 -11.29 -3.27 -12.93
CA ALA A 398 -10.22 -3.17 -11.96
C ALA A 398 -9.44 -4.50 -11.84
N SER A 399 -10.16 -5.63 -11.84
CA SER A 399 -9.56 -6.97 -11.80
C SER A 399 -8.73 -7.29 -13.05
N ASP A 400 -9.25 -6.97 -14.24
CA ASP A 400 -8.58 -7.22 -15.50
C ASP A 400 -7.34 -6.34 -15.69
N LYS A 401 -7.44 -5.05 -15.34
CA LYS A 401 -6.31 -4.11 -15.41
C LYS A 401 -5.20 -4.46 -14.42
N GLN A 402 -5.55 -4.86 -13.19
CA GLN A 402 -4.56 -5.36 -12.24
C GLN A 402 -3.84 -6.60 -12.79
N LYS A 403 -4.60 -7.57 -13.33
CA LYS A 403 -4.02 -8.80 -13.89
C LYS A 403 -3.09 -8.51 -15.07
N ALA A 404 -3.46 -7.55 -15.93
CA ALA A 404 -2.64 -7.10 -17.05
C ALA A 404 -1.34 -6.45 -16.56
N ALA A 405 -1.43 -5.54 -15.58
CA ALA A 405 -0.29 -4.87 -14.96
C ALA A 405 0.71 -5.86 -14.33
N GLU A 406 0.25 -6.77 -13.47
CA GLU A 406 1.09 -7.80 -12.83
C GLU A 406 1.77 -8.72 -13.86
N THR A 407 1.08 -9.01 -14.97
CA THR A 407 1.62 -9.85 -16.03
C THR A 407 2.66 -9.09 -16.86
N CYS A 408 2.40 -7.81 -17.16
CA CYS A 408 3.35 -6.91 -17.81
C CYS A 408 4.63 -6.77 -16.99
N GLU A 409 4.51 -6.50 -15.69
CA GLU A 409 5.65 -6.40 -14.76
C GLU A 409 6.46 -7.69 -14.75
N ARG A 410 5.82 -8.86 -14.61
CA ARG A 410 6.52 -10.15 -14.61
C ARG A 410 7.29 -10.40 -15.91
N GLU A 411 6.66 -10.13 -17.06
CA GLU A 411 7.33 -10.31 -18.36
C GLU A 411 8.48 -9.32 -18.56
N TYR A 412 8.36 -8.10 -18.03
CA TYR A 412 9.45 -7.14 -18.07
C TYR A 412 10.62 -7.55 -17.17
N LYS A 413 10.35 -8.03 -15.94
CA LYS A 413 11.38 -8.57 -15.05
C LYS A 413 12.14 -9.74 -15.69
N GLN A 414 11.43 -10.68 -16.32
CA GLN A 414 12.04 -11.78 -17.07
C GLN A 414 12.93 -11.28 -18.21
N PHE A 415 12.48 -10.27 -18.96
CA PHE A 415 13.29 -9.65 -20.00
C PHE A 415 14.58 -9.03 -19.44
N LEU A 416 14.50 -8.28 -18.33
CA LEU A 416 15.67 -7.68 -17.68
C LEU A 416 16.69 -8.76 -17.29
N GLU A 417 16.24 -9.87 -16.71
CA GLU A 417 17.09 -11.02 -16.37
C GLU A 417 17.76 -11.62 -17.62
N GLU A 418 17.02 -11.77 -18.72
CA GLU A 418 17.54 -12.28 -20.00
C GLU A 418 18.65 -11.42 -20.60
N ILE A 419 18.59 -10.10 -20.41
CA ILE A 419 19.62 -9.14 -20.86
C ILE A 419 20.72 -8.89 -19.80
N GLY A 420 20.67 -9.59 -18.67
CA GLY A 420 21.70 -9.57 -17.63
C GLY A 420 21.56 -8.44 -16.60
N LEU A 421 20.39 -7.82 -16.50
CA LEU A 421 20.06 -6.84 -15.45
C LEU A 421 19.30 -7.52 -14.31
N ASP A 422 19.63 -7.16 -13.07
CA ASP A 422 18.87 -7.57 -11.89
C ASP A 422 17.66 -6.64 -11.71
N PRO A 423 16.41 -7.13 -11.86
CA PRO A 423 15.23 -6.29 -11.73
C PRO A 423 15.09 -5.66 -10.34
N SER A 424 15.54 -6.35 -9.29
CA SER A 424 15.47 -5.84 -7.91
C SER A 424 16.44 -4.69 -7.71
N ALA A 425 17.62 -4.79 -8.31
CA ALA A 425 18.59 -3.71 -8.30
C ALA A 425 18.09 -2.48 -9.07
N VAL A 426 17.43 -2.69 -10.20
CA VAL A 426 16.82 -1.61 -11.00
C VAL A 426 15.68 -0.93 -10.23
N ASN A 427 14.82 -1.70 -9.56
CA ASN A 427 13.78 -1.16 -8.69
C ASN A 427 14.37 -0.28 -7.58
N ASN A 428 15.37 -0.80 -6.86
CA ASN A 428 15.84 -0.15 -5.63
C ASN A 428 16.80 1.01 -5.89
N ARG A 429 17.53 1.01 -7.01
CA ARG A 429 18.62 1.97 -7.28
C ARG A 429 18.35 2.87 -8.48
N GLY A 430 17.31 2.58 -9.26
CA GLY A 430 17.06 3.25 -10.54
C GLY A 430 18.10 2.88 -11.61
N LEU A 431 18.02 3.60 -12.73
CA LEU A 431 18.88 3.43 -13.91
C LEU A 431 19.56 4.74 -14.25
N GLU A 432 20.81 4.66 -14.69
CA GLU A 432 21.54 5.79 -15.26
C GLU A 432 22.09 5.38 -16.64
N VAL A 433 21.84 6.21 -17.66
CA VAL A 433 22.40 5.99 -18.99
C VAL A 433 23.76 6.68 -19.05
N VAL A 434 24.81 5.91 -19.25
CA VAL A 434 26.19 6.41 -19.36
C VAL A 434 26.66 6.36 -20.81
N ASP A 435 27.35 7.41 -21.24
CA ASP A 435 27.99 7.44 -22.56
C ASP A 435 29.20 6.48 -22.58
N GLU A 436 29.32 5.65 -23.62
CA GLU A 436 30.55 4.90 -23.86
C GLU A 436 31.68 5.86 -24.29
N ASP A 437 32.70 6.04 -23.44
CA ASP A 437 33.96 6.75 -23.78
C ASP A 437 34.81 6.00 -24.83
#